data_AF-A0A3S1JSE9-F1
#
_entry.id   AF-A0A3S1JSE9-F1
#
_cell.length_a   1.000
_cell.length_b   1.000
_cell.length_c   1.000
_cell.angle_alpha   90.00
_cell.angle_beta   90.00
_cell.angle_gamma   90.00
#
_symmetry.space_group_name_H-M   'P 1'
#
loop_
_entity.id
_entity.type
_entity.pdbx_description
1 polymer ?
#
loop_
_entity_poly.entity_id
_entity_poly.type
_entity_poly.pdbx_seq_one_letter_code
_entity_poly.pdbx_strand_id
1 'polypeptide(L)'
;MELQVTNSPFNQEQAELLNRLLPTLTDNQRIWLGGYIAASLGTATAATAAPASAPLAVLTENAPVISKEVTVLFGSQTGNSDRLAKKLTKKLEENGFQVTVSAMGSYKSNNLKKVENLLIVVSTQGEGEPPDNAIPFYEFLHSKRAPKLDTLRYSVLALGDTSYEFFCQTGKDFDKRLEELGGKQLTPRVDCDVDFDEAAAEWMNQVLGALSEGSSAQAAGAVSQLATSTEVESEYSRTNPFRAEVLENLNLNGRGSDRETRHVELSLEGSNLQYEPGDSLGVYPENHPRLVDELIEALGWNADELVPAGKNGEERTLREALLRYYEITVLTKPLLTQVAELTSNPELMNLLSAGHEAELRTYLAEHDLLDLVQDFNLKGVSSRALTALLRKIPARLYSIASSLKANPDEVHLTVRTVRYETHGRERYGVCSVQLAERVEAGDTLPVFIQNNPNFKLPESSDTPIIMIGPGTGVAPFRAFLGEREETGAEGKTWLFYGDQHFSTDFLYQVEWQRWLKEGVLTRMDVAFSRDTDQKVYVQHRMLEKSKELYQWLQEGAAVYVCGDEKKMAHDVHAALAAILEQEGGLSPEEASDYLTQMQQQKRYQRDVY
;
A
#
# COMPACT_ATOMS: atom_id res chain seq x y z
N MET A 1 55.89 1.90 -22.84
CA MET A 1 56.44 2.37 -24.12
C MET A 1 55.58 3.55 -24.52
N GLU A 2 56.15 4.74 -24.66
CA GLU A 2 55.39 5.97 -24.91
C GLU A 2 55.04 6.07 -26.40
N LEU A 3 53.76 6.20 -26.71
CA LEU A 3 53.25 6.33 -28.07
C LEU A 3 53.64 7.71 -28.61
N GLN A 4 54.31 7.74 -29.75
CA GLN A 4 54.63 8.94 -30.51
C GLN A 4 53.90 8.86 -31.85
N VAL A 5 53.65 10.01 -32.46
CA VAL A 5 53.04 10.08 -33.81
C VAL A 5 53.91 9.36 -34.84
N THR A 6 55.22 9.24 -34.59
CA THR A 6 56.19 8.55 -35.45
C THR A 6 56.23 7.03 -35.27
N ASN A 7 55.70 6.49 -34.17
CA ASN A 7 55.78 5.06 -33.84
C ASN A 7 54.39 4.39 -33.64
N SER A 8 53.31 5.13 -33.91
CA SER A 8 51.93 4.67 -33.74
C SER A 8 51.03 5.29 -34.81
N PRO A 9 49.86 4.71 -35.12
CA PRO A 9 48.93 5.25 -36.11
C PRO A 9 48.08 6.42 -35.59
N PHE A 10 48.33 6.90 -34.36
CA PHE A 10 47.54 7.94 -33.69
C PHE A 10 48.07 9.34 -34.00
N ASN A 11 47.18 10.31 -34.15
CA ASN A 11 47.58 11.71 -34.23
C ASN A 11 48.10 12.22 -32.87
N GLN A 12 48.65 13.43 -32.82
CA GLN A 12 49.33 13.94 -31.63
C GLN A 12 48.42 13.97 -30.39
N GLU A 13 47.20 14.47 -30.53
CA GLU A 13 46.23 14.54 -29.43
C GLU A 13 45.80 13.14 -28.94
N GLN A 14 45.59 12.21 -29.86
CA GLN A 14 45.24 10.82 -29.55
C GLN A 14 46.38 10.07 -28.84
N ALA A 15 47.62 10.26 -29.29
CA ALA A 15 48.79 9.68 -28.66
C ALA A 15 48.99 10.21 -27.23
N GLU A 16 48.80 11.52 -27.01
CA GLU A 16 48.86 12.14 -25.67
C GLU A 16 47.78 11.60 -24.73
N LEU A 17 46.54 11.45 -25.20
CA LEU A 17 45.46 10.86 -24.40
C LEU A 17 45.72 9.40 -24.03
N LEU A 18 46.20 8.60 -24.99
CA LEU A 18 46.52 7.19 -24.75
C LEU A 18 47.72 7.03 -23.80
N ASN A 19 48.75 7.87 -23.92
CA ASN A 19 49.88 7.86 -23.00
C ASN A 19 49.50 8.26 -21.58
N ARG A 20 48.48 9.12 -21.40
CA ARG A 20 47.94 9.46 -20.07
C ARG A 20 47.07 8.34 -19.51
N LEU A 21 46.27 7.68 -20.34
CA LEU A 21 45.28 6.70 -19.91
C LEU A 21 45.91 5.32 -19.65
N LEU A 22 46.68 4.76 -20.58
CA LEU A 22 47.16 3.38 -20.53
C LEU A 22 47.96 3.02 -19.25
N PRO A 23 48.79 3.93 -18.68
CA PRO A 23 49.48 3.66 -17.41
C PRO A 23 48.55 3.60 -16.20
N THR A 24 47.40 4.28 -16.25
CA THR A 24 46.41 4.31 -15.15
C THR A 24 45.51 3.08 -15.10
N LEU A 25 45.51 2.26 -16.16
CA LEU A 25 44.70 1.06 -16.25
C LEU A 25 45.38 -0.14 -15.60
N THR A 26 44.59 -0.90 -14.84
CA THR A 26 44.93 -2.24 -14.36
C THR A 26 44.93 -3.27 -15.49
N ASP A 27 45.53 -4.43 -15.29
CA ASP A 27 45.61 -5.47 -16.33
C ASP A 27 44.22 -5.98 -16.75
N ASN A 28 43.28 -6.11 -15.81
CA ASN A 28 41.89 -6.47 -16.12
C ASN A 28 41.20 -5.41 -16.97
N GLN A 29 41.43 -4.12 -16.70
CA GLN A 29 40.88 -3.02 -17.50
C GLN A 29 41.48 -2.96 -18.91
N ARG A 30 42.77 -3.28 -19.06
CA ARG A 30 43.42 -3.37 -20.38
C ARG A 30 42.87 -4.52 -21.21
N ILE A 31 42.66 -5.69 -20.61
CA ILE A 31 42.07 -6.87 -21.27
C ILE A 31 40.62 -6.55 -21.70
N TRP A 32 39.83 -5.94 -20.82
CA TRP A 32 38.46 -5.54 -21.13
C TRP A 32 38.40 -4.51 -22.27
N LEU A 33 39.23 -3.46 -22.21
CA LEU A 33 39.27 -2.42 -23.25
C LEU A 33 39.70 -2.99 -24.61
N GLY A 34 40.68 -3.91 -24.62
CA GLY A 34 41.09 -4.63 -25.83
C GLY A 34 39.96 -5.46 -26.44
N GLY A 35 39.20 -6.17 -25.60
CA GLY A 35 38.02 -6.93 -26.01
C GLY A 35 36.89 -6.04 -26.56
N TYR A 36 36.63 -4.90 -25.91
CA TYR A 36 35.64 -3.91 -26.35
C TYR A 36 35.97 -3.32 -27.72
N ILE A 37 37.22 -2.93 -27.94
CA ILE A 37 37.68 -2.40 -29.24
C ILE A 37 37.60 -3.49 -30.32
N ALA A 38 38.04 -4.72 -30.02
CA ALA A 38 37.93 -5.84 -30.96
C ALA A 38 36.48 -6.17 -31.32
N ALA A 39 35.56 -6.15 -30.35
CA ALA A 39 34.14 -6.36 -30.59
C ALA A 39 33.51 -5.25 -31.44
N SER A 40 33.92 -3.99 -31.23
CA SER A 40 33.45 -2.84 -32.02
C SER A 40 33.91 -2.88 -33.49
N LEU A 41 35.02 -3.55 -33.77
CA LEU A 41 35.57 -3.73 -35.13
C LEU A 41 34.95 -4.96 -35.85
N GLY A 42 34.19 -5.80 -35.14
CA GLY A 42 33.54 -7.01 -35.64
C GLY A 42 32.38 -6.79 -36.63
N THR A 43 32.05 -5.53 -36.98
CA THR A 43 30.97 -5.19 -37.92
C THR A 43 31.44 -4.57 -39.24
N ALA A 44 32.71 -4.73 -39.63
CA ALA A 44 33.16 -4.27 -40.95
C ALA A 44 34.24 -5.14 -41.63
N THR A 45 33.79 -5.88 -42.65
CA THR A 45 34.47 -6.31 -43.90
C THR A 45 35.57 -7.40 -43.86
N ALA A 46 35.35 -8.48 -44.63
CA ALA A 46 36.17 -8.77 -45.83
C ALA A 46 35.54 -9.86 -46.72
N ALA A 47 35.31 -9.50 -47.98
CA ALA A 47 34.97 -10.37 -49.09
C ALA A 47 36.24 -10.86 -49.80
N THR A 48 36.29 -12.15 -50.16
CA THR A 48 37.16 -12.70 -51.22
C THR A 48 36.40 -13.80 -51.99
N ALA A 49 36.38 -13.68 -53.33
CA ALA A 49 35.71 -14.56 -54.32
C ALA A 49 36.36 -15.96 -54.39
N ALA A 50 35.79 -17.08 -54.90
CA ALA A 50 34.71 -17.42 -55.86
C ALA A 50 34.35 -18.95 -55.72
N PRO A 51 33.52 -19.63 -56.55
CA PRO A 51 32.31 -19.26 -57.29
C PRO A 51 31.06 -20.19 -57.04
N ALA A 52 29.88 -19.66 -57.42
CA ALA A 52 28.69 -20.32 -57.99
C ALA A 52 27.90 -21.43 -57.23
N SER A 53 26.76 -21.04 -56.67
CA SER A 53 25.47 -21.71 -56.88
C SER A 53 24.29 -20.75 -56.63
N ALA A 54 23.29 -20.81 -57.51
CA ALA A 54 22.14 -19.91 -57.67
C ALA A 54 21.12 -19.97 -56.50
N PRO A 55 20.16 -19.01 -56.42
CA PRO A 55 19.65 -18.46 -55.16
C PRO A 55 18.35 -19.12 -54.66
N LEU A 56 18.14 -19.06 -53.33
CA LEU A 56 16.81 -19.10 -52.73
C LEU A 56 16.57 -17.75 -52.06
N ALA A 57 15.60 -17.01 -52.59
CA ALA A 57 15.11 -15.78 -52.01
C ALA A 57 14.46 -16.07 -50.65
N VAL A 58 15.00 -15.49 -49.59
CA VAL A 58 14.29 -15.37 -48.31
C VAL A 58 13.84 -13.93 -48.18
N LEU A 59 12.52 -13.77 -48.19
CA LEU A 59 11.83 -12.52 -47.90
C LEU A 59 12.17 -12.14 -46.46
N THR A 60 12.85 -11.01 -46.26
CA THR A 60 12.94 -10.38 -44.94
C THR A 60 11.61 -9.69 -44.65
N GLU A 61 10.75 -10.34 -43.86
CA GLU A 61 9.69 -9.64 -43.13
C GLU A 61 10.34 -8.70 -42.11
N ASN A 62 10.03 -7.42 -42.21
CA ASN A 62 10.29 -6.43 -41.16
C ASN A 62 9.44 -6.79 -39.94
N ALA A 63 10.02 -7.49 -38.97
CA ALA A 63 9.45 -7.55 -37.62
C ALA A 63 9.45 -6.12 -37.03
N PRO A 64 8.34 -5.64 -36.45
CA PRO A 64 8.29 -4.31 -35.86
C PRO A 64 9.29 -4.24 -34.70
N VAL A 65 10.19 -3.25 -34.74
CA VAL A 65 11.09 -2.94 -33.62
C VAL A 65 10.22 -2.45 -32.47
N ILE A 66 10.10 -3.27 -31.45
CA ILE A 66 9.33 -2.91 -30.26
C ILE A 66 10.11 -1.90 -29.43
N SER A 67 9.48 -0.76 -29.15
CA SER A 67 10.04 0.22 -28.24
C SER A 67 10.29 -0.40 -26.87
N LYS A 68 11.52 -0.23 -26.38
CA LYS A 68 11.95 -0.63 -25.04
C LYS A 68 11.49 0.36 -23.97
N GLU A 69 10.81 1.43 -24.33
CA GLU A 69 10.28 2.42 -23.40
C GLU A 69 8.98 1.92 -22.76
N VAL A 70 8.93 1.94 -21.43
CA VAL A 70 7.77 1.52 -20.64
C VAL A 70 7.43 2.64 -19.65
N THR A 71 6.17 3.06 -19.62
CA THR A 71 5.67 4.00 -18.61
C THR A 71 4.89 3.21 -17.56
N VAL A 72 5.25 3.36 -16.29
CA VAL A 72 4.55 2.79 -15.13
C VAL A 72 3.87 3.93 -14.37
N LEU A 73 2.55 3.90 -14.32
CA LEU A 73 1.75 4.86 -13.55
C LEU A 73 1.14 4.17 -12.34
N PHE A 74 1.22 4.82 -11.17
CA PHE A 74 0.60 4.28 -9.97
C PHE A 74 -0.37 5.25 -9.28
N GLY A 75 -1.44 4.67 -8.74
CA GLY A 75 -2.39 5.32 -7.85
C GLY A 75 -2.42 4.59 -6.51
N SER A 76 -2.15 5.28 -5.41
CA SER A 76 -1.99 4.66 -4.10
C SER A 76 -2.36 5.59 -2.95
N GLN A 77 -3.17 5.08 -2.03
CA GLN A 77 -3.48 5.76 -0.77
C GLN A 77 -2.41 5.45 0.29
N THR A 78 -2.22 4.16 0.60
CA THR A 78 -1.36 3.65 1.68
C THR A 78 0.00 3.12 1.20
N GLY A 79 0.41 3.47 -0.03
CA GLY A 79 1.73 3.14 -0.58
C GLY A 79 1.90 1.74 -1.18
N ASN A 80 0.91 0.85 -1.11
CA ASN A 80 1.00 -0.51 -1.68
C ASN A 80 1.29 -0.50 -3.20
N SER A 81 0.53 0.28 -3.95
CA SER A 81 0.69 0.39 -5.41
C SER A 81 2.00 1.07 -5.79
N ASP A 82 2.47 2.06 -5.02
CA ASP A 82 3.78 2.70 -5.22
C ASP A 82 4.91 1.69 -5.07
N ARG A 83 4.91 0.90 -3.99
CA ARG A 83 5.90 -0.15 -3.76
C ARG A 83 5.92 -1.20 -4.87
N LEU A 84 4.74 -1.65 -5.32
CA LEU A 84 4.64 -2.60 -6.42
C LEU A 84 5.12 -1.99 -7.74
N ALA A 85 4.83 -0.72 -8.01
CA ALA A 85 5.34 0.00 -9.18
C ALA A 85 6.87 0.10 -9.15
N LYS A 86 7.47 0.48 -8.02
CA LYS A 86 8.93 0.50 -7.85
C LYS A 86 9.58 -0.88 -8.05
N LYS A 87 8.95 -1.93 -7.49
CA LYS A 87 9.40 -3.32 -7.67
C LYS A 87 9.35 -3.75 -9.14
N LEU A 88 8.26 -3.41 -9.83
CA LEU A 88 8.10 -3.65 -11.27
C LEU A 88 9.15 -2.88 -12.09
N THR A 89 9.39 -1.60 -11.77
CA THR A 89 10.40 -0.78 -12.43
C THR A 89 11.78 -1.41 -12.35
N LYS A 90 12.24 -1.77 -11.14
CA LYS A 90 13.54 -2.43 -10.95
C LYS A 90 13.65 -3.70 -11.79
N LYS A 91 12.60 -4.54 -11.79
CA LYS A 91 12.55 -5.78 -12.56
C LYS A 91 12.62 -5.54 -14.08
N LEU A 92 11.94 -4.51 -14.58
CA LEU A 92 11.97 -4.14 -15.99
C LEU A 92 13.35 -3.58 -16.39
N GLU A 93 13.95 -2.72 -15.58
CA GLU A 93 15.30 -2.17 -15.82
C GLU A 93 16.37 -3.26 -15.83
N GLU A 94 16.30 -4.23 -14.92
CA GLU A 94 17.17 -5.42 -14.89
C GLU A 94 17.07 -6.26 -16.18
N ASN A 95 15.96 -6.16 -16.91
CA ASN A 95 15.72 -6.83 -18.19
C ASN A 95 15.92 -5.89 -19.41
N GLY A 96 16.55 -4.73 -19.21
CA GLY A 96 16.99 -3.84 -20.29
C GLY A 96 15.91 -2.93 -20.88
N PHE A 97 14.78 -2.73 -20.18
CA PHE A 97 13.77 -1.74 -20.54
C PHE A 97 14.12 -0.35 -20.00
N GLN A 98 13.70 0.69 -20.71
CA GLN A 98 13.81 2.08 -20.24
C GLN A 98 12.48 2.46 -19.57
N VAL A 99 12.49 2.58 -18.25
CA VAL A 99 11.25 2.75 -17.48
C VAL A 99 11.09 4.18 -17.01
N THR A 100 9.91 4.75 -17.25
CA THR A 100 9.47 5.99 -16.60
C THR A 100 8.41 5.64 -15.58
N VAL A 101 8.67 5.87 -14.29
CA VAL A 101 7.71 5.65 -13.20
C VAL A 101 7.18 6.98 -12.66
N SER A 102 5.87 7.09 -12.44
CA SER A 102 5.25 8.31 -11.90
C SER A 102 3.97 8.01 -11.12
N ALA A 103 3.77 8.74 -10.02
CA ALA A 103 2.44 8.87 -9.43
C ALA A 103 1.50 9.52 -10.47
N MET A 104 0.26 9.07 -10.55
CA MET A 104 -0.71 9.53 -11.54
C MET A 104 -0.97 11.05 -11.46
N GLY A 105 -1.06 11.61 -10.25
CA GLY A 105 -1.34 13.03 -10.02
C GLY A 105 -0.19 13.95 -10.40
N SER A 106 1.04 13.43 -10.48
CA SER A 106 2.22 14.15 -10.94
C SER A 106 2.50 13.93 -12.43
N TYR A 107 1.81 12.99 -13.08
CA TYR A 107 2.01 12.68 -14.47
C TYR A 107 1.34 13.73 -15.38
N LYS A 108 2.08 14.21 -16.37
CA LYS A 108 1.55 15.17 -17.36
C LYS A 108 0.69 14.42 -18.38
N SER A 109 -0.63 14.41 -18.18
CA SER A 109 -1.60 13.65 -19.00
C SER A 109 -1.52 13.90 -20.51
N ASN A 110 -1.08 15.08 -20.96
CA ASN A 110 -0.86 15.39 -22.37
C ASN A 110 0.21 14.52 -23.06
N ASN A 111 1.10 13.88 -22.28
CA ASN A 111 2.10 12.95 -22.81
C ASN A 111 1.53 11.58 -23.15
N LEU A 112 0.31 11.23 -22.68
CA LEU A 112 -0.28 9.90 -22.85
C LEU A 112 -0.34 9.45 -24.32
N LYS A 113 -0.59 10.37 -25.26
CA LYS A 113 -0.64 10.06 -26.70
C LYS A 113 0.71 9.57 -27.27
N LYS A 114 1.83 9.86 -26.60
CA LYS A 114 3.18 9.46 -27.02
C LYS A 114 3.62 8.12 -26.42
N VAL A 115 2.85 7.57 -25.49
CA VAL A 115 3.21 6.35 -24.78
C VAL A 115 2.86 5.14 -25.64
N GLU A 116 3.81 4.23 -25.81
CA GLU A 116 3.59 2.95 -26.53
C GLU A 116 3.32 1.78 -25.59
N ASN A 117 3.93 1.77 -24.39
CA ASN A 117 3.71 0.74 -23.38
C ASN A 117 3.37 1.40 -22.04
N LEU A 118 2.16 1.13 -21.53
CA LEU A 118 1.67 1.66 -20.25
C LEU A 118 1.31 0.53 -19.29
N LEU A 119 1.90 0.55 -18.11
CA LEU A 119 1.55 -0.35 -17.02
C LEU A 119 0.90 0.48 -15.91
N ILE A 120 -0.32 0.12 -15.52
CA ILE A 120 -1.04 0.78 -14.42
C ILE A 120 -1.01 -0.12 -13.19
N VAL A 121 -0.62 0.45 -12.05
CA VAL A 121 -0.72 -0.21 -10.73
C VAL A 121 -1.57 0.67 -9.82
N VAL A 122 -2.80 0.25 -9.51
CA VAL A 122 -3.77 1.14 -8.84
C VAL A 122 -4.57 0.43 -7.77
N SER A 123 -4.76 1.08 -6.62
CA SER A 123 -5.67 0.61 -5.58
C SER A 123 -7.06 1.23 -5.76
N THR A 124 -8.10 0.60 -5.23
CA THR A 124 -9.47 1.18 -5.15
C THR A 124 -9.76 1.59 -3.71
N GLN A 125 -10.45 2.72 -3.51
CA GLN A 125 -10.83 3.25 -2.19
C GLN A 125 -12.35 3.23 -2.01
N GLY A 126 -12.80 3.14 -0.75
CA GLY A 126 -14.20 3.27 -0.34
C GLY A 126 -15.20 2.57 -1.26
N GLU A 127 -16.05 3.38 -1.90
CA GLU A 127 -17.16 2.96 -2.77
C GLU A 127 -16.75 2.82 -4.25
N GLY A 128 -15.52 2.36 -4.51
CA GLY A 128 -15.02 2.16 -5.88
C GLY A 128 -14.21 3.34 -6.45
N GLU A 129 -13.89 4.32 -5.61
CA GLU A 129 -13.22 5.55 -6.02
C GLU A 129 -11.70 5.38 -6.23
N PRO A 130 -11.09 6.14 -7.15
CA PRO A 130 -9.63 6.18 -7.28
C PRO A 130 -8.97 6.80 -6.04
N PRO A 131 -7.71 6.43 -5.71
CA PRO A 131 -6.93 7.09 -4.68
C PRO A 131 -6.74 8.58 -4.99
N ASP A 132 -6.50 9.40 -3.96
CA ASP A 132 -6.39 10.87 -4.10
C ASP A 132 -5.37 11.26 -5.19
N ASN A 133 -4.23 10.58 -5.22
CA ASN A 133 -3.17 10.84 -6.19
C ASN A 133 -3.46 10.28 -7.59
N ALA A 134 -4.62 9.67 -7.84
CA ALA A 134 -5.05 9.15 -9.13
C ALA A 134 -6.26 9.91 -9.71
N ILE A 135 -7.03 10.62 -8.88
CA ILE A 135 -8.23 11.38 -9.30
C ILE A 135 -7.96 12.25 -10.54
N PRO A 136 -6.93 13.11 -10.61
CA PRO A 136 -6.75 13.99 -11.76
C PRO A 136 -6.51 13.25 -13.08
N PHE A 137 -5.80 12.12 -13.04
CA PHE A 137 -5.56 11.29 -14.21
C PHE A 137 -6.80 10.49 -14.62
N TYR A 138 -7.53 9.96 -13.63
CA TYR A 138 -8.79 9.26 -13.81
C TYR A 138 -9.84 10.15 -14.51
N GLU A 139 -10.04 11.37 -14.01
CA GLU A 139 -10.95 12.35 -14.60
C GLU A 139 -10.54 12.75 -16.02
N PHE A 140 -9.23 12.98 -16.25
CA PHE A 140 -8.71 13.28 -17.57
C PHE A 140 -9.08 12.20 -18.59
N LEU A 141 -8.85 10.92 -18.23
CA LEU A 141 -9.09 9.78 -19.11
C LEU A 141 -10.59 9.60 -19.44
N HIS A 142 -11.47 9.91 -18.49
CA HIS A 142 -12.92 9.87 -18.66
C HIS A 142 -13.51 11.12 -19.32
N SER A 143 -12.73 12.20 -19.45
CA SER A 143 -13.16 13.43 -20.09
C SER A 143 -13.16 13.35 -21.62
N LYS A 144 -13.84 14.31 -22.27
CA LYS A 144 -13.78 14.51 -23.73
C LYS A 144 -12.40 14.93 -24.25
N ARG A 145 -11.45 15.26 -23.35
CA ARG A 145 -10.08 15.66 -23.70
C ARG A 145 -9.13 14.47 -23.89
N ALA A 146 -9.55 13.26 -23.52
CA ALA A 146 -8.74 12.06 -23.66
C ALA A 146 -8.42 11.78 -25.15
N PRO A 147 -7.14 11.55 -25.51
CA PRO A 147 -6.77 11.24 -26.89
C PRO A 147 -7.14 9.81 -27.27
N LYS A 148 -7.23 9.52 -28.58
CA LYS A 148 -7.19 8.15 -29.08
C LYS A 148 -5.79 7.55 -28.88
N LEU A 149 -5.76 6.26 -28.55
CA LEU A 149 -4.59 5.51 -28.08
C LEU A 149 -4.34 4.27 -28.95
N ASP A 150 -4.54 4.38 -30.27
CA ASP A 150 -4.50 3.25 -31.22
C ASP A 150 -3.15 2.48 -31.25
N THR A 151 -2.06 3.14 -30.83
CA THR A 151 -0.71 2.57 -30.76
C THR A 151 -0.32 2.11 -29.35
N LEU A 152 -1.13 2.42 -28.33
CA LEU A 152 -0.81 2.11 -26.95
C LEU A 152 -1.03 0.63 -26.68
N ARG A 153 -0.07 -0.01 -26.02
CA ARG A 153 -0.25 -1.31 -25.37
C ARG A 153 -0.28 -1.11 -23.86
N TYR A 154 -1.16 -1.81 -23.17
CA TYR A 154 -1.30 -1.61 -21.74
C TYR A 154 -1.63 -2.87 -20.94
N SER A 155 -1.32 -2.86 -19.64
CA SER A 155 -1.85 -3.84 -18.69
C SER A 155 -2.09 -3.16 -17.33
N VAL A 156 -3.02 -3.70 -16.56
CA VAL A 156 -3.46 -3.13 -15.28
C VAL A 156 -3.31 -4.17 -14.18
N LEU A 157 -2.63 -3.79 -13.10
CA LEU A 157 -2.66 -4.48 -11.81
C LEU A 157 -3.56 -3.68 -10.87
N ALA A 158 -4.69 -4.27 -10.50
CA ALA A 158 -5.68 -3.65 -9.63
C ALA A 158 -5.57 -4.23 -8.21
N LEU A 159 -5.51 -3.37 -7.20
CA LEU A 159 -5.53 -3.76 -5.80
C LEU A 159 -6.88 -3.39 -5.18
N GLY A 160 -7.52 -4.33 -4.52
CA GLY A 160 -8.78 -4.13 -3.82
C GLY A 160 -8.96 -5.11 -2.67
N ASP A 161 -10.18 -5.13 -2.13
CA ASP A 161 -10.59 -6.08 -1.11
C ASP A 161 -11.95 -6.68 -1.50
N THR A 162 -12.03 -8.01 -1.55
CA THR A 162 -13.25 -8.73 -1.94
C THR A 162 -14.39 -8.60 -0.94
N SER A 163 -14.14 -8.05 0.26
CA SER A 163 -15.20 -7.69 1.21
C SER A 163 -16.00 -6.45 0.80
N TYR A 164 -15.50 -5.66 -0.15
CA TYR A 164 -16.17 -4.44 -0.63
C TYR A 164 -17.01 -4.74 -1.88
N GLU A 165 -18.13 -4.01 -2.02
CA GLU A 165 -19.04 -4.14 -3.17
C GLU A 165 -18.32 -3.86 -4.50
N PHE A 166 -17.47 -2.82 -4.51
CA PHE A 166 -16.75 -2.34 -5.68
C PHE A 166 -15.30 -2.86 -5.76
N PHE A 167 -15.11 -4.17 -5.57
CA PHE A 167 -13.80 -4.83 -5.63
C PHE A 167 -13.02 -4.47 -6.91
N CYS A 168 -11.82 -3.88 -6.77
CA CYS A 168 -10.93 -3.47 -7.86
C CYS A 168 -11.56 -2.54 -8.92
N GLN A 169 -12.61 -1.79 -8.57
CA GLN A 169 -13.39 -0.99 -9.52
C GLN A 169 -12.53 0.02 -10.31
N THR A 170 -11.65 0.75 -9.63
CA THR A 170 -10.75 1.71 -10.29
C THR A 170 -9.87 1.06 -11.35
N GLY A 171 -9.34 -0.13 -11.07
CA GLY A 171 -8.54 -0.88 -12.04
C GLY A 171 -9.37 -1.37 -13.23
N LYS A 172 -10.60 -1.83 -12.97
CA LYS A 172 -11.57 -2.20 -14.01
C LYS A 172 -11.93 -1.01 -14.91
N ASP A 173 -12.10 0.17 -14.32
CA ASP A 173 -12.41 1.40 -15.04
C ASP A 173 -11.25 1.83 -15.93
N PHE A 174 -10.01 1.78 -15.44
CA PHE A 174 -8.83 2.07 -16.26
C PHE A 174 -8.68 1.09 -17.42
N ASP A 175 -8.80 -0.20 -17.18
CA ASP A 175 -8.69 -1.25 -18.20
C ASP A 175 -9.75 -1.05 -19.30
N LYS A 176 -11.02 -0.95 -18.91
CA LYS A 176 -12.13 -0.67 -19.83
C LYS A 176 -11.92 0.63 -20.61
N ARG A 177 -11.52 1.70 -19.93
CA ARG A 177 -11.40 3.02 -20.55
C ARG A 177 -10.24 3.09 -21.54
N LEU A 178 -9.11 2.44 -21.25
CA LEU A 178 -7.98 2.36 -22.15
C LEU A 178 -8.33 1.58 -23.42
N GLU A 179 -9.10 0.50 -23.30
CA GLU A 179 -9.65 -0.24 -24.44
C GLU A 179 -10.57 0.63 -25.31
N GLU A 180 -11.54 1.32 -24.69
CA GLU A 180 -12.46 2.23 -25.39
C GLU A 180 -11.74 3.34 -26.17
N LEU A 181 -10.57 3.78 -25.69
CA LEU A 181 -9.73 4.79 -26.34
C LEU A 181 -8.86 4.22 -27.47
N GLY A 182 -8.88 2.91 -27.71
CA GLY A 182 -8.14 2.23 -28.79
C GLY A 182 -6.86 1.52 -28.34
N GLY A 183 -6.54 1.53 -27.04
CA GLY A 183 -5.41 0.81 -26.49
C GLY A 183 -5.56 -0.70 -26.64
N LYS A 184 -4.44 -1.40 -26.83
CA LYS A 184 -4.39 -2.85 -26.95
C LYS A 184 -3.90 -3.48 -25.65
N GLN A 185 -4.66 -4.41 -25.10
CA GLN A 185 -4.24 -5.10 -23.89
C GLN A 185 -3.00 -5.97 -24.18
N LEU A 186 -1.96 -5.82 -23.37
CA LEU A 186 -0.70 -6.55 -23.44
C LEU A 186 -0.81 -7.90 -22.72
N THR A 187 -1.30 -7.87 -21.49
CA THR A 187 -1.69 -9.03 -20.68
C THR A 187 -2.98 -8.70 -19.96
N PRO A 188 -3.84 -9.69 -19.66
CA PRO A 188 -5.08 -9.47 -18.92
C PRO A 188 -4.84 -8.71 -17.62
N ARG A 189 -5.81 -7.86 -17.26
CA ARG A 189 -5.87 -7.25 -15.93
C ARG A 189 -5.89 -8.33 -14.86
N VAL A 190 -5.15 -8.10 -13.77
CA VAL A 190 -5.19 -8.94 -12.57
C VAL A 190 -5.81 -8.13 -11.43
N ASP A 191 -6.87 -8.69 -10.83
CA ASP A 191 -7.59 -8.11 -9.70
C ASP A 191 -7.09 -8.80 -8.41
N CYS A 192 -6.27 -8.10 -7.63
CA CYS A 192 -5.67 -8.62 -6.39
C CYS A 192 -6.53 -8.30 -5.17
N ASP A 193 -6.70 -9.30 -4.29
CA ASP A 193 -7.25 -9.12 -2.93
C ASP A 193 -6.15 -8.66 -1.95
N VAL A 194 -6.47 -8.55 -0.65
CA VAL A 194 -5.56 -8.02 0.39
C VAL A 194 -4.23 -8.79 0.48
N ASP A 195 -4.21 -10.07 0.14
CA ASP A 195 -3.02 -10.93 0.04
C ASP A 195 -2.39 -10.91 -1.37
N PHE A 196 -2.30 -9.72 -1.96
CA PHE A 196 -1.88 -9.47 -3.35
C PHE A 196 -0.48 -9.94 -3.77
N ASP A 197 0.42 -10.30 -2.85
CA ASP A 197 1.85 -10.47 -3.13
C ASP A 197 2.14 -11.52 -4.22
N GLU A 198 1.45 -12.66 -4.18
CA GLU A 198 1.61 -13.77 -5.15
C GLU A 198 1.04 -13.37 -6.52
N ALA A 199 -0.23 -12.92 -6.56
CA ALA A 199 -0.90 -12.50 -7.79
C ALA A 199 -0.16 -11.35 -8.50
N ALA A 200 0.35 -10.37 -7.72
CA ALA A 200 1.15 -9.28 -8.25
C ALA A 200 2.47 -9.79 -8.85
N ALA A 201 3.16 -10.72 -8.20
CA ALA A 201 4.40 -11.29 -8.71
C ALA A 201 4.18 -12.07 -10.03
N GLU A 202 3.09 -12.82 -10.11
CA GLU A 202 2.69 -13.54 -11.33
C GLU A 202 2.37 -12.57 -12.47
N TRP A 203 1.58 -11.54 -12.22
CA TRP A 203 1.29 -10.50 -13.22
C TRP A 203 2.58 -9.81 -13.71
N MET A 204 3.50 -9.45 -12.80
CA MET A 204 4.79 -8.86 -13.19
C MET A 204 5.60 -9.80 -14.10
N ASN A 205 5.56 -11.12 -13.86
CA ASN A 205 6.20 -12.11 -14.72
C ASN A 205 5.54 -12.18 -16.11
N GLN A 206 4.20 -12.18 -16.16
CA GLN A 206 3.45 -12.23 -17.41
C GLN A 206 3.71 -11.00 -18.28
N VAL A 207 3.68 -9.80 -17.68
CA VAL A 207 3.98 -8.54 -18.38
C VAL A 207 5.41 -8.56 -18.93
N LEU A 208 6.38 -8.97 -18.12
CA LEU A 208 7.77 -9.07 -18.56
C LEU A 208 7.92 -10.03 -19.76
N GLY A 209 7.25 -11.18 -19.71
CA GLY A 209 7.19 -12.14 -20.82
C GLY A 209 6.61 -11.51 -22.08
N ALA A 210 5.43 -10.88 -21.99
CA ALA A 210 4.74 -10.27 -23.13
C ALA A 210 5.52 -9.10 -23.76
N LEU A 211 6.21 -8.29 -22.96
CA LEU A 211 7.09 -7.24 -23.47
C LEU A 211 8.31 -7.82 -24.21
N SER A 212 8.80 -8.97 -23.75
CA SER A 212 10.01 -9.62 -24.29
C SER A 212 9.73 -10.48 -25.53
N GLU A 213 8.56 -11.11 -25.64
CA GLU A 213 8.18 -11.95 -26.79
C GLU A 213 8.08 -11.17 -28.10
N GLY A 214 7.80 -9.88 -28.03
CA GLY A 214 7.85 -9.02 -29.19
C GLY A 214 9.24 -8.42 -29.49
N SER A 215 10.25 -8.71 -28.65
CA SER A 215 11.65 -8.32 -28.83
C SER A 215 12.52 -9.55 -29.06
N SER A 216 12.25 -10.32 -30.11
CA SER A 216 13.08 -11.50 -30.43
C SER A 216 14.36 -11.09 -31.18
N ALA A 217 15.41 -10.77 -30.42
CA ALA A 217 16.78 -11.20 -30.71
C ALA A 217 17.71 -11.00 -29.48
N GLN A 218 18.04 -12.13 -28.86
CA GLN A 218 19.21 -12.41 -28.02
C GLN A 218 19.46 -11.55 -26.77
N ALA A 219 19.35 -12.17 -25.59
CA ALA A 219 20.53 -12.71 -24.91
C ALA A 219 20.15 -13.68 -23.79
N ALA A 220 20.61 -14.92 -23.90
CA ALA A 220 20.90 -15.74 -22.73
C ALA A 220 22.22 -15.20 -22.13
N GLY A 221 22.17 -14.72 -20.90
CA GLY A 221 23.31 -14.12 -20.21
C GLY A 221 23.25 -14.40 -18.72
N ALA A 222 24.29 -15.06 -18.23
CA ALA A 222 24.44 -15.58 -16.89
C ALA A 222 24.30 -14.51 -15.79
N VAL A 223 23.67 -14.92 -14.69
CA VAL A 223 23.72 -14.27 -13.38
C VAL A 223 25.17 -14.02 -12.97
N SER A 224 25.56 -12.75 -12.95
CA SER A 224 26.77 -12.26 -12.28
C SER A 224 26.32 -11.35 -11.16
N GLN A 225 26.27 -11.89 -9.93
CA GLN A 225 26.06 -11.10 -8.71
C GLN A 225 27.26 -10.17 -8.52
N LEU A 226 27.07 -8.88 -8.86
CA LEU A 226 27.92 -7.81 -8.36
C LEU A 226 27.29 -7.31 -7.07
N ALA A 227 27.93 -7.67 -5.95
CA ALA A 227 27.63 -7.14 -4.63
C ALA A 227 27.94 -5.63 -4.63
N THR A 228 26.89 -4.82 -4.59
CA THR A 228 26.94 -3.41 -4.25
C THR A 228 26.65 -3.23 -2.77
N SER A 229 27.54 -2.50 -2.10
CA SER A 229 27.40 -1.78 -0.82
C SER A 229 26.23 -2.21 0.08
N THR A 230 26.57 -2.95 1.14
CA THR A 230 25.71 -3.28 2.28
C THR A 230 25.31 -2.02 3.05
N GLU A 231 24.22 -1.38 2.66
CA GLU A 231 23.20 -1.02 3.66
C GLU A 231 22.53 -2.33 4.07
N VAL A 232 22.50 -2.63 5.36
CA VAL A 232 21.88 -3.87 5.86
C VAL A 232 20.36 -3.66 5.83
N GLU A 233 19.76 -3.83 4.65
CA GLU A 233 18.31 -3.86 4.48
C GLU A 233 17.74 -5.03 5.31
N SER A 234 16.63 -4.79 6.02
CA SER A 234 16.00 -5.84 6.85
C SER A 234 15.57 -7.02 5.98
N GLU A 235 15.78 -8.24 6.46
CA GLU A 235 15.26 -9.45 5.82
C GLU A 235 13.74 -9.64 6.04
N TYR A 236 13.15 -8.83 6.94
CA TYR A 236 11.75 -8.92 7.31
C TYR A 236 10.87 -8.08 6.39
N SER A 237 9.72 -8.64 6.02
CA SER A 237 8.76 -8.03 5.11
C SER A 237 7.35 -8.56 5.35
N ARG A 238 6.37 -8.06 4.62
CA ARG A 238 5.00 -8.62 4.64
C ARG A 238 4.97 -10.13 4.45
N THR A 239 5.78 -10.66 3.55
CA THR A 239 5.85 -12.11 3.30
C THR A 239 6.81 -12.86 4.22
N ASN A 240 7.60 -12.16 5.02
CA ASN A 240 8.51 -12.73 6.02
C ASN A 240 8.48 -11.87 7.30
N PRO A 241 7.38 -11.92 8.08
CA PRO A 241 7.20 -10.99 9.21
C PRO A 241 8.19 -11.27 10.34
N PHE A 242 8.66 -10.20 10.99
CA PHE A 242 9.47 -10.27 12.20
C PHE A 242 8.63 -10.71 13.39
N ARG A 243 9.17 -11.51 14.31
CA ARG A 243 8.49 -11.89 15.55
C ARG A 243 8.89 -10.90 16.65
N ALA A 244 8.16 -9.79 16.73
CA ALA A 244 8.41 -8.74 17.72
C ALA A 244 7.89 -9.16 19.10
N GLU A 245 8.72 -9.00 20.13
CA GLU A 245 8.33 -9.22 21.52
C GLU A 245 7.43 -8.08 22.00
N VAL A 246 6.38 -8.41 22.74
CA VAL A 246 5.48 -7.44 23.37
C VAL A 246 6.13 -6.97 24.66
N LEU A 247 6.51 -5.70 24.70
CA LEU A 247 7.14 -5.08 25.86
C LEU A 247 6.08 -4.63 26.87
N GLU A 248 5.02 -3.99 26.37
CA GLU A 248 3.96 -3.44 27.20
C GLU A 248 2.60 -3.51 26.49
N ASN A 249 1.53 -3.73 27.28
CA ASN A 249 0.15 -3.75 26.79
C ASN A 249 -0.79 -3.17 27.86
N LEU A 250 -1.12 -1.89 27.73
CA LEU A 250 -1.87 -1.12 28.71
C LEU A 250 -3.24 -0.72 28.18
N ASN A 251 -4.28 -0.82 29.01
CA ASN A 251 -5.54 -0.14 28.71
C ASN A 251 -5.43 1.34 29.07
N LEU A 252 -5.62 2.21 28.06
CA LEU A 252 -5.58 3.66 28.20
C LEU A 252 -6.88 4.25 28.75
N ASN A 253 -7.98 3.50 28.68
CA ASN A 253 -9.26 3.97 29.17
C ASN A 253 -9.34 3.89 30.70
N GLY A 254 -9.97 4.91 31.30
CA GLY A 254 -10.27 4.96 32.72
C GLY A 254 -11.33 3.94 33.13
N ARG A 255 -11.34 3.63 34.43
CA ARG A 255 -12.30 2.69 35.01
C ARG A 255 -13.74 3.12 34.72
N GLY A 256 -14.53 2.20 34.16
CA GLY A 256 -15.95 2.43 33.83
C GLY A 256 -16.20 2.98 32.43
N SER A 257 -15.18 3.09 31.58
CA SER A 257 -15.39 3.32 30.14
C SER A 257 -16.14 2.14 29.50
N ASP A 258 -16.98 2.45 28.52
CA ASP A 258 -17.56 1.47 27.59
C ASP A 258 -16.57 1.07 26.47
N ARG A 259 -15.36 1.66 26.47
CA ARG A 259 -14.30 1.43 25.49
C ARG A 259 -13.10 0.77 26.15
N GLU A 260 -12.35 0.04 25.32
CA GLU A 260 -11.04 -0.49 25.68
C GLU A 260 -10.08 -0.18 24.53
N THR A 261 -9.15 0.74 24.78
CA THR A 261 -8.13 1.18 23.84
C THR A 261 -6.78 0.84 24.42
N ARG A 262 -6.04 -0.02 23.73
CA ARG A 262 -4.75 -0.52 24.17
C ARG A 262 -3.61 0.33 23.61
N HIS A 263 -2.68 0.69 24.48
CA HIS A 263 -1.31 1.03 24.11
C HIS A 263 -0.50 -0.26 24.09
N VAL A 264 0.16 -0.55 22.98
CA VAL A 264 0.98 -1.76 22.84
C VAL A 264 2.36 -1.35 22.37
N GLU A 265 3.39 -1.78 23.08
CA GLU A 265 4.80 -1.55 22.74
C GLU A 265 5.44 -2.86 22.29
N LEU A 266 6.18 -2.81 21.19
CA LEU A 266 6.78 -3.97 20.56
C LEU A 266 8.27 -3.72 20.33
N SER A 267 9.11 -4.66 20.73
CA SER A 267 10.55 -4.63 20.45
C SER A 267 10.82 -4.93 18.98
N LEU A 268 11.63 -4.09 18.36
CA LEU A 268 12.25 -4.25 17.05
C LEU A 268 13.72 -4.63 17.13
N GLU A 269 14.26 -4.88 18.34
CA GLU A 269 15.67 -5.19 18.54
C GLU A 269 16.11 -6.38 17.65
N GLY A 270 17.25 -6.21 16.97
CA GLY A 270 17.80 -7.24 16.09
C GLY A 270 17.08 -7.42 14.74
N SER A 271 15.97 -6.70 14.50
CA SER A 271 15.20 -6.82 13.25
C SER A 271 15.76 -5.99 12.09
N ASN A 272 16.54 -4.94 12.40
CA ASN A 272 16.91 -3.87 11.47
C ASN A 272 15.71 -3.22 10.75
N LEU A 273 14.48 -3.40 11.25
CA LEU A 273 13.31 -2.72 10.71
C LEU A 273 13.44 -1.22 10.99
N GLN A 274 13.21 -0.42 9.95
CA GLN A 274 13.23 1.03 10.01
C GLN A 274 11.82 1.54 9.70
N TYR A 275 11.40 2.60 10.38
CA TYR A 275 10.17 3.30 10.12
C TYR A 275 10.29 4.78 10.48
N GLU A 276 9.42 5.59 9.90
CA GLU A 276 9.28 7.01 10.20
C GLU A 276 7.86 7.29 10.71
N PRO A 277 7.67 8.34 11.53
CA PRO A 277 6.34 8.76 11.95
C PRO A 277 5.38 8.87 10.77
N GLY A 278 4.18 8.30 10.95
CA GLY A 278 3.14 8.21 9.92
C GLY A 278 3.16 6.93 9.07
N ASP A 279 4.16 6.06 9.24
CA ASP A 279 4.08 4.67 8.77
C ASP A 279 3.07 3.84 9.56
N SER A 280 2.73 2.67 9.03
CA SER A 280 1.88 1.69 9.72
C SER A 280 2.65 0.42 10.05
N LEU A 281 2.30 -0.22 11.15
CA LEU A 281 2.74 -1.58 11.47
C LEU A 281 1.64 -2.56 11.05
N GLY A 282 1.99 -3.55 10.23
CA GLY A 282 1.12 -4.67 9.96
C GLY A 282 1.33 -5.78 10.97
N VAL A 283 0.26 -6.27 11.59
CA VAL A 283 0.25 -7.39 12.53
C VAL A 283 -0.54 -8.54 11.91
N TYR A 284 0.04 -9.73 11.81
CA TYR A 284 -0.70 -10.94 11.41
C TYR A 284 -1.40 -11.54 12.64
N PRO A 285 -2.75 -11.51 12.69
CA PRO A 285 -3.45 -12.00 13.87
C PRO A 285 -3.70 -13.51 13.82
N GLU A 286 -4.18 -14.03 14.95
CA GLU A 286 -4.77 -15.36 15.06
C GLU A 286 -6.27 -15.24 15.33
N ASN A 287 -7.07 -16.09 14.67
CA ASN A 287 -8.50 -16.21 14.92
C ASN A 287 -8.79 -16.57 16.37
N HIS A 288 -10.01 -16.29 16.83
CA HIS A 288 -10.40 -16.65 18.18
C HIS A 288 -10.48 -18.19 18.31
N PRO A 289 -9.74 -18.82 19.25
CA PRO A 289 -9.73 -20.29 19.38
C PRO A 289 -11.13 -20.89 19.52
N ARG A 290 -11.99 -20.25 20.33
CA ARG A 290 -13.40 -20.63 20.46
C ARG A 290 -14.16 -20.67 19.13
N LEU A 291 -14.00 -19.67 18.25
CA LEU A 291 -14.68 -19.64 16.96
C LEU A 291 -14.19 -20.78 16.06
N VAL A 292 -12.88 -21.06 16.09
CA VAL A 292 -12.28 -22.19 15.37
C VAL A 292 -12.86 -23.51 15.86
N ASP A 293 -12.92 -23.70 17.18
CA ASP A 293 -13.43 -24.93 17.79
C ASP A 293 -14.93 -25.13 17.51
N GLU A 294 -15.74 -24.07 17.61
CA GLU A 294 -17.17 -24.08 17.26
C GLU A 294 -17.40 -24.41 15.77
N LEU A 295 -16.55 -23.90 14.87
CA LEU A 295 -16.63 -24.18 13.43
C LEU A 295 -16.30 -25.64 13.11
N ILE A 296 -15.24 -26.18 13.70
CA ILE A 296 -14.86 -27.59 13.55
C ILE A 296 -15.99 -28.49 14.04
N GLU A 297 -16.60 -28.16 15.19
CA GLU A 297 -17.73 -28.91 15.74
C GLU A 297 -18.96 -28.85 14.84
N ALA A 298 -19.34 -27.66 14.37
CA ALA A 298 -20.52 -27.46 13.52
C ALA A 298 -20.46 -28.27 12.22
N LEU A 299 -19.27 -28.37 11.61
CA LEU A 299 -19.05 -29.13 10.38
C LEU A 299 -18.83 -30.63 10.63
N GLY A 300 -18.54 -31.03 11.87
CA GLY A 300 -18.21 -32.40 12.24
C GLY A 300 -16.82 -32.82 11.74
N TRP A 301 -15.88 -31.89 11.69
CA TRP A 301 -14.52 -32.12 11.21
C TRP A 301 -13.60 -32.71 12.29
N ASN A 302 -12.51 -33.32 11.84
CA ASN A 302 -11.41 -33.72 12.72
C ASN A 302 -10.36 -32.60 12.77
N ALA A 303 -10.11 -32.04 13.97
CA ALA A 303 -9.15 -30.96 14.19
C ALA A 303 -7.72 -31.29 13.73
N ASP A 304 -7.34 -32.57 13.78
CA ASP A 304 -6.00 -33.06 13.41
C ASP A 304 -5.88 -33.44 11.93
N GLU A 305 -6.94 -33.32 11.14
CA GLU A 305 -6.89 -33.56 9.71
C GLU A 305 -5.92 -32.58 9.03
N LEU A 306 -5.14 -33.08 8.07
CA LEU A 306 -4.17 -32.27 7.34
C LEU A 306 -4.83 -31.55 6.16
N VAL A 307 -4.71 -30.23 6.15
CA VAL A 307 -5.15 -29.37 5.05
C VAL A 307 -4.00 -28.48 4.57
N PRO A 308 -3.97 -28.09 3.28
CA PRO A 308 -3.04 -27.08 2.80
C PRO A 308 -3.27 -25.78 3.56
N ALA A 309 -2.21 -25.10 4.03
CA ALA A 309 -2.34 -23.81 4.72
C ALA A 309 -1.07 -22.94 4.66
N GLY A 310 0.11 -23.53 4.44
CA GLY A 310 1.37 -22.78 4.37
C GLY A 310 1.81 -22.39 2.95
N LYS A 311 3.02 -21.84 2.85
CA LYS A 311 3.64 -21.54 1.55
C LYS A 311 3.90 -22.84 0.79
N ASN A 312 3.83 -22.79 -0.54
CA ASN A 312 4.20 -23.91 -1.42
C ASN A 312 3.45 -25.24 -1.14
N GLY A 313 2.23 -25.18 -0.61
CA GLY A 313 1.42 -26.37 -0.36
C GLY A 313 1.75 -27.14 0.90
N GLU A 314 2.44 -26.52 1.88
CA GLU A 314 2.62 -27.09 3.21
C GLU A 314 1.28 -27.46 3.85
N GLU A 315 1.20 -28.68 4.38
CA GLU A 315 0.05 -29.17 5.15
C GLU A 315 0.19 -28.81 6.64
N ARG A 316 -0.91 -28.41 7.25
CA ARG A 316 -1.05 -28.13 8.69
C ARG A 316 -2.28 -28.85 9.22
N THR A 317 -2.36 -29.00 10.54
CA THR A 317 -3.62 -29.45 11.15
C THR A 317 -4.73 -28.46 10.82
N LEU A 318 -5.94 -28.95 10.61
CA LEU A 318 -7.11 -28.13 10.29
C LEU A 318 -7.31 -27.02 11.33
N ARG A 319 -7.11 -27.35 12.61
CA ARG A 319 -7.21 -26.36 13.68
C ARG A 319 -6.16 -25.25 13.56
N GLU A 320 -4.91 -25.59 13.25
CA GLU A 320 -3.86 -24.59 13.03
C GLU A 320 -4.12 -23.76 11.77
N ALA A 321 -4.58 -24.38 10.69
CA ALA A 321 -4.94 -23.72 9.45
C ALA A 321 -6.02 -22.64 9.67
N LEU A 322 -7.13 -23.02 10.33
CA LEU A 322 -8.21 -22.10 10.67
C LEU A 322 -7.80 -21.06 11.70
N LEU A 323 -6.86 -21.37 12.59
CA LEU A 323 -6.39 -20.43 13.60
C LEU A 323 -5.52 -19.31 13.00
N ARG A 324 -4.65 -19.63 12.04
CA ARG A 324 -3.53 -18.76 11.65
C ARG A 324 -3.48 -18.36 10.18
N TYR A 325 -4.14 -19.12 9.31
CA TYR A 325 -3.89 -19.00 7.87
C TYR A 325 -5.10 -18.52 7.10
N TYR A 326 -6.33 -18.80 7.57
CA TYR A 326 -7.56 -18.50 6.84
C TYR A 326 -8.42 -17.42 7.52
N GLU A 327 -9.06 -16.58 6.70
CA GLU A 327 -10.08 -15.64 7.17
C GLU A 327 -11.41 -16.39 7.35
N ILE A 328 -11.97 -16.31 8.56
CA ILE A 328 -13.22 -16.99 8.94
C ILE A 328 -14.27 -16.04 9.53
N THR A 329 -13.94 -14.76 9.68
CA THR A 329 -14.80 -13.73 10.28
C THR A 329 -15.47 -12.83 9.25
N VAL A 330 -14.96 -12.77 8.02
CA VAL A 330 -15.51 -11.95 6.93
C VAL A 330 -15.97 -12.85 5.80
N LEU A 331 -17.24 -12.74 5.44
CA LEU A 331 -17.80 -13.38 4.27
C LEU A 331 -17.60 -12.49 3.03
N THR A 332 -17.36 -13.13 1.89
CA THR A 332 -17.22 -12.43 0.60
C THR A 332 -18.16 -13.06 -0.42
N LYS A 333 -18.63 -12.27 -1.38
CA LYS A 333 -19.48 -12.80 -2.46
C LYS A 333 -18.81 -13.95 -3.21
N PRO A 334 -17.51 -13.90 -3.58
CA PRO A 334 -16.82 -15.03 -4.19
C PRO A 334 -16.83 -16.30 -3.35
N LEU A 335 -16.69 -16.19 -2.02
CA LEU A 335 -16.78 -17.34 -1.12
C LEU A 335 -18.18 -17.98 -1.17
N LEU A 336 -19.23 -17.18 -1.00
CA LEU A 336 -20.62 -17.68 -1.03
C LEU A 336 -20.95 -18.35 -2.36
N THR A 337 -20.51 -17.77 -3.50
CA THR A 337 -20.69 -18.38 -4.82
C THR A 337 -20.02 -19.74 -4.92
N GLN A 338 -18.75 -19.86 -4.52
CA GLN A 338 -18.03 -21.13 -4.59
C GLN A 338 -18.60 -22.17 -3.62
N VAL A 339 -19.06 -21.76 -2.44
CA VAL A 339 -19.73 -22.67 -1.48
C VAL A 339 -21.06 -23.15 -2.06
N ALA A 340 -21.85 -22.27 -2.68
CA ALA A 340 -23.11 -22.65 -3.33
C ALA A 340 -22.91 -23.68 -4.43
N GLU A 341 -21.86 -23.52 -5.25
CA GLU A 341 -21.48 -24.47 -6.28
C GLU A 341 -21.02 -25.80 -5.68
N LEU A 342 -20.16 -25.76 -4.65
CA LEU A 342 -19.62 -26.95 -3.98
C LEU A 342 -20.72 -27.80 -3.33
N THR A 343 -21.71 -27.17 -2.70
CA THR A 343 -22.75 -27.88 -1.95
C THR A 343 -24.05 -28.07 -2.73
N SER A 344 -24.21 -27.37 -3.85
CA SER A 344 -25.49 -27.29 -4.58
C SER A 344 -26.65 -26.85 -3.67
N ASN A 345 -26.39 -25.99 -2.67
CA ASN A 345 -27.41 -25.55 -1.72
C ASN A 345 -28.40 -24.56 -2.40
N PRO A 346 -29.70 -24.90 -2.47
CA PRO A 346 -30.68 -24.09 -3.21
C PRO A 346 -30.99 -22.74 -2.54
N GLU A 347 -30.92 -22.66 -1.21
CA GLU A 347 -31.17 -21.42 -0.47
C GLU A 347 -30.02 -20.43 -0.68
N LEU A 348 -28.78 -20.92 -0.66
CA LEU A 348 -27.61 -20.09 -0.94
C LEU A 348 -27.58 -19.64 -2.40
N MET A 349 -27.95 -20.51 -3.35
CA MET A 349 -28.14 -20.11 -4.75
C MET A 349 -29.24 -19.06 -4.93
N ASN A 350 -30.32 -19.13 -4.15
CA ASN A 350 -31.37 -18.11 -4.17
C ASN A 350 -30.86 -16.77 -3.66
N LEU A 351 -30.11 -16.74 -2.55
CA LEU A 351 -29.51 -15.52 -2.00
C LEU A 351 -28.56 -14.83 -3.00
N LEU A 352 -27.89 -15.62 -3.84
CA LEU A 352 -26.98 -15.13 -4.88
C LEU A 352 -27.68 -14.71 -6.18
N SER A 353 -28.99 -14.96 -6.31
CA SER A 353 -29.73 -14.70 -7.53
C SER A 353 -30.06 -13.21 -7.73
N ALA A 354 -30.27 -12.81 -8.99
CA ALA A 354 -30.62 -11.43 -9.33
C ALA A 354 -31.91 -11.00 -8.60
N GLY A 355 -31.90 -9.80 -8.01
CA GLY A 355 -32.99 -9.26 -7.21
C GLY A 355 -32.84 -9.41 -5.69
N HIS A 356 -31.82 -10.15 -5.21
CA HIS A 356 -31.52 -10.33 -3.78
C HIS A 356 -30.25 -9.56 -3.34
N GLU A 357 -29.80 -8.56 -4.10
CA GLU A 357 -28.52 -7.87 -3.86
C GLU A 357 -28.48 -7.16 -2.49
N ALA A 358 -29.60 -6.58 -2.06
CA ALA A 358 -29.70 -5.94 -0.76
C ALA A 358 -29.64 -6.95 0.40
N GLU A 359 -30.28 -8.12 0.24
CA GLU A 359 -30.26 -9.19 1.24
C GLU A 359 -28.86 -9.79 1.35
N LEU A 360 -28.22 -10.08 0.20
CA LEU A 360 -26.83 -10.56 0.16
C LEU A 360 -25.88 -9.56 0.83
N ARG A 361 -26.02 -8.26 0.57
CA ARG A 361 -25.16 -7.24 1.19
C ARG A 361 -25.33 -7.20 2.71
N THR A 362 -26.56 -7.28 3.21
CA THR A 362 -26.81 -7.36 4.66
C THR A 362 -26.21 -8.64 5.24
N TYR A 363 -26.41 -9.78 4.56
CA TYR A 363 -25.87 -11.07 5.02
C TYR A 363 -24.34 -11.03 5.14
N LEU A 364 -23.64 -10.57 4.10
CA LEU A 364 -22.17 -10.44 4.09
C LEU A 364 -21.64 -9.50 5.19
N ALA A 365 -22.41 -8.47 5.57
CA ALA A 365 -22.00 -7.49 6.57
C ALA A 365 -22.21 -7.98 8.02
N GLU A 366 -23.18 -8.86 8.25
CA GLU A 366 -23.64 -9.24 9.59
C GLU A 366 -23.26 -10.67 10.01
N HIS A 367 -22.80 -11.51 9.08
CA HIS A 367 -22.52 -12.94 9.29
C HIS A 367 -21.03 -13.29 9.09
N ASP A 368 -20.57 -14.30 9.82
CA ASP A 368 -19.27 -14.94 9.62
C ASP A 368 -19.40 -16.38 9.07
N LEU A 369 -18.27 -17.07 8.92
CA LEU A 369 -18.24 -18.42 8.36
C LEU A 369 -19.03 -19.43 9.19
N LEU A 370 -19.09 -19.26 10.52
CA LEU A 370 -19.85 -20.17 11.36
C LEU A 370 -21.36 -19.98 11.15
N ASP A 371 -21.82 -18.75 10.97
CA ASP A 371 -23.23 -18.51 10.66
C ASP A 371 -23.59 -19.08 9.29
N LEU A 372 -22.74 -18.89 8.27
CA LEU A 372 -22.93 -19.50 6.93
C LEU A 372 -23.08 -21.02 7.03
N VAL A 373 -22.26 -21.66 7.87
CA VAL A 373 -22.30 -23.11 8.10
C VAL A 373 -23.61 -23.55 8.75
N GLN A 374 -24.09 -22.77 9.73
CA GLN A 374 -25.30 -23.09 10.50
C GLN A 374 -26.56 -22.83 9.69
N ASP A 375 -26.66 -21.67 9.04
CA ASP A 375 -27.84 -21.22 8.28
C ASP A 375 -28.11 -22.14 7.09
N PHE A 376 -27.06 -22.54 6.37
CA PHE A 376 -27.18 -23.37 5.17
C PHE A 376 -26.88 -24.86 5.40
N ASN A 377 -26.74 -25.27 6.67
CA ASN A 377 -26.50 -26.65 7.10
C ASN A 377 -25.39 -27.35 6.30
N LEU A 378 -24.19 -26.77 6.32
CA LEU A 378 -23.04 -27.24 5.54
C LEU A 378 -22.34 -28.48 6.14
N LYS A 379 -22.99 -29.17 7.06
CA LYS A 379 -22.43 -30.35 7.74
C LYS A 379 -22.10 -31.45 6.73
N GLY A 380 -20.90 -32.02 6.84
CA GLY A 380 -20.41 -33.07 5.95
C GLY A 380 -19.68 -32.58 4.69
N VAL A 381 -19.60 -31.26 4.46
CA VAL A 381 -18.66 -30.70 3.48
C VAL A 381 -17.23 -31.06 3.91
N SER A 382 -16.36 -31.41 2.96
CA SER A 382 -14.96 -31.74 3.25
C SER A 382 -14.20 -30.53 3.77
N SER A 383 -13.41 -30.72 4.83
CA SER A 383 -12.47 -29.75 5.38
C SER A 383 -11.56 -29.18 4.30
N ARG A 384 -10.87 -30.05 3.56
CA ARG A 384 -9.96 -29.69 2.47
C ARG A 384 -10.66 -28.91 1.35
N ALA A 385 -11.89 -29.28 1.00
CA ALA A 385 -12.63 -28.61 -0.05
C ALA A 385 -13.05 -27.20 0.38
N LEU A 386 -13.57 -27.04 1.60
CA LEU A 386 -14.03 -25.74 2.08
C LEU A 386 -12.85 -24.80 2.39
N THR A 387 -11.78 -25.29 3.03
CA THR A 387 -10.60 -24.45 3.35
C THR A 387 -9.88 -23.97 2.08
N ALA A 388 -9.95 -24.71 0.97
CA ALA A 388 -9.39 -24.27 -0.31
C ALA A 388 -10.13 -23.06 -0.91
N LEU A 389 -11.36 -22.78 -0.47
CA LEU A 389 -12.14 -21.61 -0.90
C LEU A 389 -11.89 -20.38 -0.02
N LEU A 390 -11.31 -20.56 1.16
CA LEU A 390 -11.05 -19.48 2.11
C LEU A 390 -9.83 -18.67 1.66
N ARG A 391 -9.96 -17.34 1.69
CA ARG A 391 -8.82 -16.44 1.51
C ARG A 391 -7.87 -16.52 2.70
N LYS A 392 -6.61 -16.16 2.48
CA LYS A 392 -5.63 -16.05 3.57
C LYS A 392 -6.06 -14.96 4.54
N ILE A 393 -5.76 -15.16 5.83
CA ILE A 393 -6.04 -14.15 6.85
C ILE A 393 -5.20 -12.89 6.57
N PRO A 394 -5.82 -11.71 6.41
CA PRO A 394 -5.07 -10.49 6.17
C PRO A 394 -4.42 -9.99 7.45
N ALA A 395 -3.21 -9.42 7.32
CA ALA A 395 -2.64 -8.60 8.39
C ALA A 395 -3.51 -7.36 8.65
N ARG A 396 -3.60 -6.94 9.91
CA ARG A 396 -4.24 -5.68 10.30
C ARG A 396 -3.16 -4.59 10.38
N LEU A 397 -3.40 -3.47 9.71
CA LEU A 397 -2.52 -2.31 9.73
C LEU A 397 -2.94 -1.36 10.85
N TYR A 398 -1.95 -0.83 11.58
CA TYR A 398 -2.14 0.16 12.62
C TYR A 398 -1.19 1.32 12.40
N SER A 399 -1.67 2.56 12.44
CA SER A 399 -0.82 3.75 12.41
C SER A 399 0.14 3.73 13.61
N ILE A 400 1.44 3.86 13.35
CA ILE A 400 2.46 3.80 14.39
C ILE A 400 2.35 5.01 15.32
N ALA A 401 2.39 4.76 16.62
CA ALA A 401 2.22 5.75 17.70
C ALA A 401 3.52 6.17 18.40
N SER A 402 4.66 5.86 17.80
CA SER A 402 6.00 6.22 18.27
C SER A 402 6.86 6.80 17.15
N SER A 403 7.91 7.52 17.53
CA SER A 403 9.03 7.83 16.64
C SER A 403 10.16 6.87 16.96
N LEU A 404 10.81 6.34 15.93
CA LEU A 404 12.01 5.50 16.08
C LEU A 404 13.21 6.30 16.62
N LYS A 405 13.25 7.63 16.42
CA LYS A 405 14.29 8.48 17.03
C LYS A 405 14.06 8.64 18.53
N ALA A 406 12.81 8.84 18.94
CA ALA A 406 12.44 9.01 20.34
C ALA A 406 12.43 7.68 21.11
N ASN A 407 12.12 6.56 20.44
CA ASN A 407 12.06 5.21 21.01
C ASN A 407 12.86 4.27 20.10
N PRO A 408 14.20 4.26 20.20
CA PRO A 408 15.03 3.36 19.41
C PRO A 408 14.65 1.91 19.67
N ASP A 409 14.63 1.11 18.60
CA ASP A 409 14.31 -0.32 18.63
C ASP A 409 12.91 -0.67 19.19
N GLU A 410 11.98 0.29 19.26
CA GLU A 410 10.61 0.06 19.71
C GLU A 410 9.58 0.59 18.70
N VAL A 411 8.41 -0.04 18.64
CA VAL A 411 7.25 0.44 17.88
C VAL A 411 5.98 0.34 18.71
N HIS A 412 5.22 1.44 18.76
CA HIS A 412 4.06 1.55 19.64
C HIS A 412 2.79 1.63 18.81
N LEU A 413 1.71 1.03 19.30
CA LEU A 413 0.38 1.04 18.67
C LEU A 413 -0.67 1.63 19.60
N THR A 414 -1.71 2.21 19.02
CA THR A 414 -2.94 2.60 19.75
C THR A 414 -4.14 1.88 19.13
N VAL A 415 -4.66 0.86 19.81
CA VAL A 415 -5.63 -0.08 19.24
C VAL A 415 -6.93 -0.06 20.01
N ARG A 416 -8.04 0.37 19.40
CA ARG A 416 -9.37 0.21 19.98
C ARG A 416 -9.86 -1.21 19.77
N THR A 417 -10.29 -1.84 20.85
CA THR A 417 -10.84 -3.19 20.83
C THR A 417 -12.23 -3.18 20.21
N VAL A 418 -12.48 -4.08 19.25
CA VAL A 418 -13.76 -4.19 18.55
C VAL A 418 -14.54 -5.37 19.11
N ARG A 419 -15.70 -5.07 19.70
CA ARG A 419 -16.69 -6.04 20.17
C ARG A 419 -18.08 -5.57 19.80
N TYR A 420 -18.94 -6.48 19.36
CA TYR A 420 -20.34 -6.19 19.03
C TYR A 420 -21.17 -7.47 19.12
N GLU A 421 -22.49 -7.34 19.26
CA GLU A 421 -23.41 -8.49 19.23
C GLU A 421 -24.16 -8.49 17.90
N THR A 422 -24.24 -9.64 17.25
CA THR A 422 -25.08 -9.85 16.07
C THR A 422 -25.57 -11.29 16.02
N HIS A 423 -26.83 -11.49 15.62
CA HIS A 423 -27.48 -12.80 15.57
C HIS A 423 -27.35 -13.62 16.86
N GLY A 424 -27.43 -12.95 18.03
CA GLY A 424 -27.34 -13.60 19.35
C GLY A 424 -25.95 -14.16 19.70
N ARG A 425 -24.91 -13.78 18.94
CA ARG A 425 -23.51 -14.12 19.17
C ARG A 425 -22.71 -12.85 19.42
N GLU A 426 -21.85 -12.90 20.43
CA GLU A 426 -20.79 -11.90 20.58
C GLU A 426 -19.77 -12.08 19.46
N ARG A 427 -19.39 -10.96 18.83
CA ARG A 427 -18.38 -10.86 17.78
C ARG A 427 -17.22 -10.02 18.25
N TYR A 428 -16.07 -10.34 17.68
CA TYR A 428 -14.79 -9.86 18.14
C TYR A 428 -13.94 -9.50 16.93
N GLY A 429 -13.32 -8.33 16.94
CA GLY A 429 -12.31 -7.99 15.94
C GLY A 429 -11.06 -8.82 16.17
N VAL A 430 -10.72 -9.70 15.22
CA VAL A 430 -9.66 -10.70 15.30
C VAL A 430 -8.39 -10.20 15.99
N CYS A 431 -7.72 -9.20 15.39
CA CYS A 431 -6.45 -8.68 15.90
C CYS A 431 -6.63 -7.86 17.19
N SER A 432 -7.66 -7.02 17.25
CA SER A 432 -7.87 -6.11 18.39
C SER A 432 -8.19 -6.86 19.69
N VAL A 433 -8.97 -7.95 19.60
CA VAL A 433 -9.31 -8.79 20.77
C VAL A 433 -8.18 -9.74 21.11
N GLN A 434 -7.42 -10.24 20.14
CA GLN A 434 -6.16 -10.93 20.42
C GLN A 434 -5.24 -10.05 21.27
N LEU A 435 -5.01 -8.80 20.86
CA LEU A 435 -4.20 -7.85 21.61
C LEU A 435 -4.77 -7.56 23.00
N ALA A 436 -6.09 -7.41 23.13
CA ALA A 436 -6.70 -7.08 24.41
C ALA A 436 -6.72 -8.24 25.43
N GLU A 437 -6.91 -9.47 24.97
CA GLU A 437 -7.29 -10.59 25.86
C GLU A 437 -6.32 -11.77 25.84
N ARG A 438 -5.48 -11.89 24.81
CA ARG A 438 -4.66 -13.11 24.56
C ARG A 438 -3.19 -12.83 24.34
N VAL A 439 -2.75 -11.60 24.59
CA VAL A 439 -1.37 -11.16 24.41
C VAL A 439 -0.93 -10.42 25.66
N GLU A 440 0.11 -10.94 26.30
CA GLU A 440 0.75 -10.36 27.47
C GLU A 440 2.19 -9.94 27.15
N ALA A 441 2.82 -9.19 28.06
CA ALA A 441 4.23 -8.86 27.93
C ALA A 441 5.09 -10.13 27.92
N GLY A 442 6.05 -10.19 27.00
CA GLY A 442 6.90 -11.36 26.71
C GLY A 442 6.37 -12.29 25.62
N ASP A 443 5.11 -12.12 25.16
CA ASP A 443 4.63 -12.82 23.97
C ASP A 443 5.26 -12.24 22.69
N THR A 444 5.11 -12.93 21.56
CA THR A 444 5.60 -12.44 20.26
C THR A 444 4.50 -12.32 19.22
N LEU A 445 4.55 -11.23 18.44
CA LEU A 445 3.64 -10.97 17.34
C LEU A 445 4.38 -10.92 16.00
N PRO A 446 3.85 -11.56 14.95
CA PRO A 446 4.38 -11.44 13.60
C PRO A 446 4.03 -10.07 12.99
N VAL A 447 5.04 -9.24 12.76
CA VAL A 447 4.89 -7.85 12.31
C VAL A 447 5.74 -7.50 11.10
N PHE A 448 5.34 -6.45 10.37
CA PHE A 448 6.15 -5.82 9.32
C PHE A 448 5.83 -4.32 9.21
N ILE A 449 6.79 -3.54 8.72
CA ILE A 449 6.58 -2.11 8.46
C ILE A 449 5.94 -1.90 7.09
N GLN A 450 4.86 -1.11 7.07
CA GLN A 450 4.22 -0.60 5.87
C GLN A 450 4.52 0.89 5.75
N ASN A 451 5.44 1.22 4.83
CA ASN A 451 5.79 2.62 4.56
C ASN A 451 4.63 3.39 3.92
N ASN A 452 4.36 4.59 4.42
CA ASN A 452 3.35 5.51 3.92
C ASN A 452 3.97 6.85 3.49
N PRO A 453 4.32 7.03 2.21
CA PRO A 453 4.93 8.28 1.72
C PRO A 453 3.96 9.46 1.62
N ASN A 454 2.65 9.21 1.86
CA ASN A 454 1.58 10.19 1.75
C ASN A 454 1.14 10.75 3.12
N PHE A 455 1.77 10.31 4.21
CA PHE A 455 1.48 10.77 5.56
C PHE A 455 2.77 10.97 6.36
N LYS A 456 3.49 12.07 6.07
CA LYS A 456 4.80 12.40 6.66
C LYS A 456 4.85 13.83 7.18
N LEU A 457 5.69 14.05 8.19
CA LEU A 457 6.06 15.39 8.65
C LEU A 457 6.65 16.22 7.49
N PRO A 458 6.52 17.56 7.52
CA PRO A 458 7.12 18.42 6.49
C PRO A 458 8.65 18.32 6.52
N GLU A 459 9.29 18.53 5.37
CA GLU A 459 10.76 18.53 5.27
C GLU A 459 11.41 19.59 6.16
N SER A 460 10.75 20.75 6.31
CA SER A 460 11.20 21.81 7.22
C SER A 460 10.57 21.64 8.59
N SER A 461 11.42 21.59 9.62
CA SER A 461 11.02 21.55 11.04
C SER A 461 10.25 22.80 11.48
N ASP A 462 10.42 23.93 10.78
CA ASP A 462 9.78 25.20 11.13
C ASP A 462 8.35 25.30 10.61
N THR A 463 7.97 24.46 9.64
CA THR A 463 6.62 24.45 9.08
C THR A 463 5.61 24.12 10.18
N PRO A 464 4.59 24.98 10.41
CA PRO A 464 3.54 24.68 11.38
C PRO A 464 2.75 23.44 10.99
N ILE A 465 2.31 22.65 11.97
CA ILE A 465 1.46 21.47 11.72
C ILE A 465 0.15 21.56 12.51
N ILE A 466 -0.94 21.18 11.85
CA ILE A 466 -2.28 21.06 12.43
C ILE A 466 -2.69 19.59 12.32
N MET A 467 -2.93 18.97 13.45
CA MET A 467 -3.20 17.54 13.60
C MET A 467 -4.63 17.35 14.09
N ILE A 468 -5.44 16.59 13.36
CA ILE A 468 -6.86 16.38 13.65
C ILE A 468 -7.10 14.88 13.76
N GLY A 469 -7.26 14.40 15.00
CA GLY A 469 -7.29 12.96 15.30
C GLY A 469 -8.16 12.64 16.51
N PRO A 470 -9.45 12.37 16.33
CA PRO A 470 -10.30 11.87 17.42
C PRO A 470 -10.07 10.37 17.68
N GLY A 471 -10.18 9.97 18.95
CA GLY A 471 -10.00 8.59 19.41
C GLY A 471 -8.63 8.04 19.03
N THR A 472 -8.61 6.84 18.42
CA THR A 472 -7.37 6.20 17.94
C THR A 472 -6.66 6.96 16.82
N GLY A 473 -7.32 7.96 16.21
CA GLY A 473 -6.69 8.86 15.23
C GLY A 473 -5.52 9.68 15.79
N VAL A 474 -5.32 9.72 17.11
CA VAL A 474 -4.13 10.35 17.73
C VAL A 474 -2.84 9.57 17.56
N ALA A 475 -2.92 8.29 17.18
CA ALA A 475 -1.75 7.41 17.10
C ALA A 475 -0.57 8.07 16.36
N PRO A 476 -0.68 8.44 15.07
CA PRO A 476 0.45 9.04 14.37
C PRO A 476 0.84 10.43 14.90
N PHE A 477 -0.05 11.13 15.59
CA PHE A 477 0.25 12.44 16.18
C PHE A 477 1.08 12.33 17.46
N ARG A 478 0.95 11.22 18.19
CA ARG A 478 1.90 10.87 19.26
C ARG A 478 3.30 10.67 18.68
N ALA A 479 3.40 9.93 17.57
CA ALA A 479 4.67 9.73 16.84
C ALA A 479 5.27 11.06 16.35
N PHE A 480 4.44 11.96 15.80
CA PHE A 480 4.88 13.26 15.30
C PHE A 480 5.43 14.13 16.43
N LEU A 481 4.76 14.17 17.59
CA LEU A 481 5.23 14.98 18.72
C LEU A 481 6.49 14.39 19.35
N GLY A 482 6.60 13.07 19.48
CA GLY A 482 7.84 12.40 19.91
C GLY A 482 9.02 12.71 18.99
N GLU A 483 8.83 12.66 17.67
CA GLU A 483 9.86 13.03 16.68
C GLU A 483 10.28 14.49 16.81
N ARG A 484 9.31 15.41 16.94
CA ARG A 484 9.58 16.84 17.06
C ARG A 484 10.29 17.20 18.35
N GLU A 485 9.95 16.53 19.45
CA GLU A 485 10.67 16.65 20.71
C GLU A 485 12.13 16.21 20.55
N GLU A 486 12.36 15.00 20.05
CA GLU A 486 13.70 14.42 19.95
C GLU A 486 14.60 15.21 18.98
N THR A 487 14.02 15.74 17.90
CA THR A 487 14.75 16.56 16.92
C THR A 487 14.87 18.04 17.31
N GLY A 488 14.24 18.48 18.40
CA GLY A 488 14.23 19.87 18.84
C GLY A 488 13.51 20.83 17.87
N ALA A 489 12.49 20.35 17.15
CA ALA A 489 11.78 21.13 16.16
C ALA A 489 10.94 22.26 16.79
N GLU A 490 11.20 23.51 16.40
CA GLU A 490 10.56 24.70 17.01
C GLU A 490 9.28 25.17 16.31
N GLY A 491 8.97 24.65 15.11
CA GLY A 491 7.74 25.00 14.40
C GLY A 491 6.47 24.71 15.20
N LYS A 492 5.43 25.51 14.99
CA LYS A 492 4.20 25.43 15.80
C LYS A 492 3.43 24.13 15.56
N THR A 493 2.80 23.60 16.59
CA THR A 493 2.07 22.33 16.57
C THR A 493 0.70 22.50 17.22
N TRP A 494 -0.36 22.05 16.56
CA TRP A 494 -1.72 22.15 17.09
C TRP A 494 -2.44 20.82 16.95
N LEU A 495 -2.95 20.29 18.06
CA LEU A 495 -3.76 19.08 18.09
C LEU A 495 -5.25 19.39 18.35
N PHE A 496 -6.11 18.91 17.46
CA PHE A 496 -7.55 18.77 17.68
C PHE A 496 -7.86 17.32 18.05
N TYR A 497 -8.18 17.09 19.32
CA TYR A 497 -8.51 15.78 19.87
C TYR A 497 -10.01 15.67 20.16
N GLY A 498 -10.55 14.45 20.09
CA GLY A 498 -11.87 14.20 20.64
C GLY A 498 -12.14 12.75 20.98
N ASP A 499 -12.97 12.51 21.99
CA ASP A 499 -13.47 11.19 22.36
C ASP A 499 -14.88 11.29 22.97
N GLN A 500 -15.36 10.26 23.66
CA GLN A 500 -16.67 10.24 24.29
C GLN A 500 -16.67 11.04 25.60
N HIS A 501 -15.81 10.65 26.55
CA HIS A 501 -15.79 11.24 27.89
C HIS A 501 -14.40 11.71 28.31
N PHE A 502 -14.34 12.90 28.93
CA PHE A 502 -13.09 13.44 29.47
C PHE A 502 -12.46 12.55 30.56
N SER A 503 -13.27 11.99 31.45
CA SER A 503 -12.79 11.27 32.63
C SER A 503 -12.32 9.85 32.35
N THR A 504 -12.78 9.23 31.25
CA THR A 504 -12.51 7.82 30.95
C THR A 504 -11.86 7.58 29.60
N ASP A 505 -11.94 8.51 28.66
CA ASP A 505 -11.53 8.27 27.26
C ASP A 505 -10.52 9.31 26.75
N PHE A 506 -9.87 10.05 27.65
CA PHE A 506 -8.82 10.99 27.26
C PHE A 506 -7.47 10.25 27.13
N LEU A 507 -7.27 9.60 25.97
CA LEU A 507 -6.06 8.84 25.65
C LEU A 507 -4.81 9.73 25.77
N TYR A 508 -3.75 9.21 26.40
CA TYR A 508 -2.45 9.87 26.58
C TYR A 508 -2.49 11.26 27.24
N GLN A 509 -3.50 11.55 28.06
CA GLN A 509 -3.72 12.87 28.68
C GLN A 509 -2.45 13.47 29.31
N VAL A 510 -1.69 12.67 30.05
CA VAL A 510 -0.49 13.13 30.77
C VAL A 510 0.61 13.56 29.79
N GLU A 511 0.80 12.82 28.69
CA GLU A 511 1.79 13.16 27.67
C GLU A 511 1.43 14.45 26.94
N TRP A 512 0.16 14.62 26.54
CA TRP A 512 -0.29 15.86 25.90
C TRP A 512 -0.08 17.09 26.79
N GLN A 513 -0.39 16.97 28.08
CA GLN A 513 -0.19 18.04 29.06
C GLN A 513 1.30 18.37 29.26
N ARG A 514 2.17 17.36 29.24
CA ARG A 514 3.62 17.54 29.31
C ARG A 514 4.12 18.31 28.09
N TRP A 515 3.79 17.87 26.87
CA TRP A 515 4.21 18.56 25.65
C TRP A 515 3.63 19.98 25.53
N LEU A 516 2.42 20.25 26.03
CA LEU A 516 1.89 21.62 26.12
C LEU A 516 2.72 22.51 27.05
N LYS A 517 3.13 21.98 28.19
CA LYS A 517 3.93 22.71 29.18
C LYS A 517 5.34 23.00 28.68
N GLU A 518 5.93 22.05 27.95
CA GLU A 518 7.29 22.14 27.41
C GLU A 518 7.36 22.91 26.08
N GLY A 519 6.21 23.18 25.45
CA GLY A 519 6.11 23.94 24.21
C GLY A 519 6.26 23.13 22.93
N VAL A 520 6.52 21.81 23.03
CA VAL A 520 6.53 20.87 21.90
C VAL A 520 5.14 20.82 21.24
N LEU A 521 4.07 20.85 22.05
CA LEU A 521 2.70 21.05 21.60
C LEU A 521 2.30 22.51 21.84
N THR A 522 2.15 23.32 20.81
CA THR A 522 1.82 24.75 20.97
C THR A 522 0.38 24.94 21.45
N ARG A 523 -0.55 24.14 20.93
CA ARG A 523 -1.99 24.25 21.22
C ARG A 523 -2.68 22.89 21.20
N MET A 524 -3.71 22.76 22.02
CA MET A 524 -4.59 21.61 22.01
C MET A 524 -6.03 22.05 22.23
N ASP A 525 -6.93 21.60 21.38
CA ASP A 525 -8.37 21.79 21.53
C ASP A 525 -9.05 20.41 21.58
N VAL A 526 -9.92 20.22 22.59
CA VAL A 526 -10.53 18.92 22.91
C VAL A 526 -12.05 18.92 22.74
N ALA A 527 -12.60 17.82 22.24
CA ALA A 527 -14.02 17.62 22.02
C ALA A 527 -14.52 16.31 22.67
N PHE A 528 -15.34 16.40 23.71
CA PHE A 528 -15.95 15.24 24.37
C PHE A 528 -17.42 15.15 24.02
N SER A 529 -17.75 14.16 23.18
CA SER A 529 -19.05 14.08 22.52
C SER A 529 -20.21 13.67 23.43
N ARG A 530 -19.92 13.17 24.64
CA ARG A 530 -20.93 12.61 25.58
C ARG A 530 -20.91 13.23 26.98
N ASP A 531 -20.11 14.27 27.22
CA ASP A 531 -20.04 14.94 28.53
C ASP A 531 -21.15 15.97 28.76
N THR A 532 -21.86 16.37 27.70
CA THR A 532 -22.99 17.31 27.78
C THR A 532 -24.15 16.85 26.90
N ASP A 533 -25.32 17.46 27.06
CA ASP A 533 -26.50 17.18 26.22
C ASP A 533 -26.26 17.50 24.73
N GLN A 534 -25.31 18.39 24.43
CA GLN A 534 -24.93 18.75 23.06
C GLN A 534 -23.67 17.98 22.65
N LYS A 535 -23.72 17.32 21.49
CA LYS A 535 -22.56 16.59 20.97
C LYS A 535 -21.52 17.56 20.42
N VAL A 536 -20.34 17.58 21.03
CA VAL A 536 -19.19 18.37 20.58
C VAL A 536 -18.20 17.46 19.87
N TYR A 537 -17.82 17.81 18.64
CA TYR A 537 -16.84 17.08 17.83
C TYR A 537 -15.69 18.01 17.40
N VAL A 538 -14.64 17.44 16.81
CA VAL A 538 -13.43 18.18 16.43
C VAL A 538 -13.71 19.29 15.41
N GLN A 539 -14.61 19.07 14.44
CA GLN A 539 -15.03 20.09 13.47
C GLN A 539 -15.68 21.31 14.14
N HIS A 540 -16.41 21.12 15.25
CA HIS A 540 -16.98 22.24 16.00
C HIS A 540 -15.86 23.07 16.65
N ARG A 541 -14.83 22.42 17.21
CA ARG A 541 -13.65 23.10 17.77
C ARG A 541 -12.85 23.83 16.70
N MET A 542 -12.71 23.24 15.51
CA MET A 542 -12.05 23.90 14.38
C MET A 542 -12.78 25.19 14.00
N LEU A 543 -14.11 25.16 13.88
CA LEU A 543 -14.93 26.33 13.55
C LEU A 543 -14.89 27.40 14.65
N GLU A 544 -14.89 26.99 15.93
CA GLU A 544 -14.70 27.93 17.07
C GLU A 544 -13.34 28.66 17.02
N LYS A 545 -12.34 28.05 16.39
CA LYS A 545 -10.98 28.57 16.24
C LYS A 545 -10.65 28.94 14.78
N SER A 546 -11.68 29.26 13.99
CA SER A 546 -11.57 29.49 12.54
C SER A 546 -10.49 30.51 12.18
N LYS A 547 -10.44 31.63 12.91
CA LYS A 547 -9.49 32.73 12.67
C LYS A 547 -8.04 32.30 12.83
N GLU A 548 -7.71 31.70 13.96
CA GLU A 548 -6.35 31.22 14.22
C GLU A 548 -5.97 30.06 13.28
N LEU A 549 -6.91 29.16 12.99
CA LEU A 549 -6.69 28.06 12.05
C LEU A 549 -6.38 28.61 10.66
N TYR A 550 -7.19 29.54 10.15
CA TYR A 550 -6.96 30.20 8.87
C TYR A 550 -5.62 30.93 8.83
N GLN A 551 -5.25 31.63 9.90
CA GLN A 551 -3.93 32.27 10.00
C GLN A 551 -2.79 31.25 9.82
N TRP A 552 -2.87 30.08 10.45
CA TRP A 552 -1.84 29.04 10.29
C TRP A 552 -1.81 28.47 8.87
N LEU A 553 -2.98 28.33 8.22
CA LEU A 553 -3.02 27.95 6.80
C LEU A 553 -2.28 28.96 5.91
N GLN A 554 -2.45 30.26 6.19
CA GLN A 554 -1.73 31.34 5.50
C GLN A 554 -0.22 31.35 5.82
N GLU A 555 0.17 30.94 7.04
CA GLU A 555 1.57 30.76 7.44
C GLU A 555 2.24 29.52 6.79
N GLY A 556 1.52 28.77 5.96
CA GLY A 556 2.09 27.62 5.26
C GLY A 556 1.89 26.29 5.99
N ALA A 557 1.01 26.22 7.00
CA ALA A 557 0.83 25.00 7.80
C ALA A 557 0.51 23.77 6.96
N ALA A 558 1.00 22.61 7.41
CA ALA A 558 0.57 21.30 6.95
C ALA A 558 -0.56 20.77 7.87
N VAL A 559 -1.62 20.25 7.26
CA VAL A 559 -2.82 19.73 7.91
C VAL A 559 -2.86 18.22 7.76
N TYR A 560 -3.09 17.54 8.87
CA TYR A 560 -3.16 16.09 8.95
C TYR A 560 -4.48 15.66 9.56
N VAL A 561 -5.14 14.70 8.92
CA VAL A 561 -6.39 14.11 9.42
C VAL A 561 -6.20 12.60 9.55
N CYS A 562 -6.48 12.05 10.73
CA CYS A 562 -6.39 10.62 10.97
C CYS A 562 -7.60 10.10 11.76
N GLY A 563 -8.12 8.93 11.36
CA GLY A 563 -9.27 8.27 12.01
C GLY A 563 -10.35 7.83 11.03
N ASP A 564 -11.61 7.90 11.46
CA ASP A 564 -12.78 7.39 10.71
C ASP A 564 -12.93 8.05 9.32
N GLU A 565 -12.84 7.23 8.27
CA GLU A 565 -12.99 7.67 6.88
C GLU A 565 -14.44 8.10 6.57
N LYS A 566 -15.42 7.34 7.05
CA LYS A 566 -16.81 7.42 6.57
C LYS A 566 -17.55 8.69 6.97
N LYS A 567 -17.25 9.26 8.15
CA LYS A 567 -17.95 10.44 8.68
C LYS A 567 -16.98 11.53 9.05
N MET A 568 -15.99 11.20 9.90
CA MET A 568 -15.12 12.22 10.49
C MET A 568 -14.28 12.96 9.44
N ALA A 569 -13.65 12.23 8.52
CA ALA A 569 -12.83 12.84 7.48
C ALA A 569 -13.63 13.81 6.57
N HIS A 570 -14.86 13.45 6.23
CA HIS A 570 -15.76 14.30 5.44
C HIS A 570 -16.15 15.57 6.20
N ASP A 571 -16.56 15.44 7.47
CA ASP A 571 -16.94 16.58 8.30
C ASP A 571 -15.77 17.55 8.54
N VAL A 572 -14.56 17.02 8.72
CA VAL A 572 -13.33 17.83 8.85
C VAL A 572 -13.00 18.55 7.53
N HIS A 573 -13.12 17.87 6.39
CA HIS A 573 -12.92 18.49 5.08
C HIS A 573 -13.91 19.64 4.85
N ALA A 574 -15.19 19.41 5.16
CA ALA A 574 -16.23 20.43 5.07
C ALA A 574 -15.95 21.62 6.01
N ALA A 575 -15.46 21.37 7.22
CA ALA A 575 -15.09 22.43 8.16
C ALA A 575 -13.90 23.26 7.67
N LEU A 576 -12.89 22.64 7.04
CA LEU A 576 -11.78 23.39 6.44
C LEU A 576 -12.27 24.29 5.30
N ALA A 577 -13.14 23.78 4.42
CA ALA A 577 -13.74 24.59 3.35
C ALA A 577 -14.53 25.78 3.91
N ALA A 578 -15.36 25.54 4.92
CA ALA A 578 -16.13 26.60 5.58
C ALA A 578 -15.23 27.67 6.23
N ILE A 579 -14.09 27.29 6.83
CA ILE A 579 -13.12 28.24 7.40
C ILE A 579 -12.47 29.09 6.30
N LEU A 580 -12.12 28.49 5.16
CA LEU A 580 -11.55 29.19 4.01
C LEU A 580 -12.53 30.21 3.42
N GLU A 581 -13.81 29.85 3.32
CA GLU A 581 -14.88 30.77 2.89
C GLU A 581 -15.08 31.90 3.91
N GLN A 582 -15.25 31.56 5.19
CA GLN A 582 -15.59 32.54 6.22
C GLN A 582 -14.46 33.53 6.54
N GLU A 583 -13.25 33.03 6.75
CA GLU A 583 -12.12 33.87 7.20
C GLU A 583 -11.25 34.36 6.03
N GLY A 584 -11.24 33.61 4.92
CA GLY A 584 -10.50 33.99 3.71
C GLY A 584 -11.33 34.76 2.68
N GLY A 585 -12.66 34.76 2.79
CA GLY A 585 -13.54 35.39 1.82
C GLY A 585 -13.52 34.72 0.44
N LEU A 586 -13.12 33.44 0.38
CA LEU A 586 -13.08 32.65 -0.85
C LEU A 586 -14.50 32.21 -1.25
N SER A 587 -14.74 32.04 -2.54
CA SER A 587 -15.93 31.32 -3.02
C SER A 587 -15.82 29.82 -2.70
N PRO A 588 -16.93 29.05 -2.74
CA PRO A 588 -16.88 27.59 -2.56
C PRO A 588 -15.95 26.90 -3.56
N GLU A 589 -15.92 27.36 -4.81
CA GLU A 589 -15.00 26.84 -5.83
C GLU A 589 -13.54 27.15 -5.50
N GLU A 590 -13.25 28.39 -5.08
CA GLU A 590 -11.89 28.81 -4.69
C GLU A 590 -11.40 28.06 -3.45
N ALA A 591 -12.28 27.78 -2.47
CA ALA A 591 -11.95 27.00 -1.29
C ALA A 591 -11.64 25.54 -1.64
N SER A 592 -12.42 24.93 -2.53
CA SER A 592 -12.17 23.59 -3.06
C SER A 592 -10.84 23.50 -3.81
N ASP A 593 -10.57 24.48 -4.68
CA ASP A 593 -9.31 24.58 -5.42
C ASP A 593 -8.11 24.76 -4.47
N TYR A 594 -8.27 25.55 -3.40
CA TYR A 594 -7.24 25.75 -2.38
C TYR A 594 -6.90 24.43 -1.66
N LEU A 595 -7.91 23.67 -1.22
CA LEU A 595 -7.70 22.37 -0.57
C LEU A 595 -7.06 21.35 -1.52
N THR A 596 -7.50 21.33 -2.78
CA THR A 596 -6.89 20.49 -3.83
C THR A 596 -5.42 20.84 -4.04
N GLN A 597 -5.09 22.14 -4.08
CA GLN A 597 -3.71 22.61 -4.18
C GLN A 597 -2.89 22.21 -2.94
N MET A 598 -3.45 22.29 -1.75
CA MET A 598 -2.78 21.83 -0.52
C MET A 598 -2.46 20.33 -0.58
N GLN A 599 -3.37 19.50 -1.07
CA GLN A 599 -3.13 18.06 -1.25
C GLN A 599 -1.98 17.82 -2.24
N GLN A 600 -1.98 18.51 -3.39
CA GLN A 600 -0.89 18.42 -4.37
C GLN A 600 0.47 18.86 -3.81
N GLN A 601 0.47 19.83 -2.89
CA GLN A 601 1.66 20.31 -2.19
C GLN A 601 2.06 19.46 -0.97
N LYS A 602 1.35 18.35 -0.71
CA LYS A 602 1.50 17.54 0.52
C LYS A 602 1.31 18.34 1.82
N ARG A 603 0.56 19.44 1.76
CA ARG A 603 0.17 20.26 2.91
C ARG A 603 -1.19 19.87 3.49
N TYR A 604 -1.95 19.01 2.82
CA TYR A 604 -3.15 18.39 3.38
C TYR A 604 -3.08 16.88 3.17
N GLN A 605 -2.84 16.13 4.24
CA GLN A 605 -2.57 14.70 4.23
C GLN A 605 -3.61 13.96 5.09
N ARG A 606 -4.04 12.78 4.64
CA ARG A 606 -5.10 11.99 5.30
C ARG A 606 -4.66 10.54 5.47
N ASP A 607 -4.76 10.03 6.69
CA ASP A 607 -4.57 8.61 7.04
C ASP A 607 -5.87 8.11 7.71
N VAL A 608 -6.83 7.76 6.86
CA VAL A 608 -8.20 7.43 7.27
C VAL A 608 -8.56 6.01 6.88
N TYR A 609 -9.37 5.37 7.71
CA TYR A 609 -9.73 3.95 7.61
C TYR A 609 -11.11 3.63 8.19
#